data_AF-A0A9W6R703-F1
#
_entry.id   AF-A0A9W6R703-F1
#
_cell.length_a   1.000
_cell.length_b   1.000
_cell.length_c   1.000
_cell.angle_alpha   90.00
_cell.angle_beta   90.00
_cell.angle_gamma   90.00
#
_symmetry.space_group_name_H-M   'P 1'
#
loop_
_entity.id
_entity.type
_entity.pdbx_description
1 polymer ?
#
loop_
_entity_poly.entity_id
_entity_poly.type
_entity_poly.pdbx_seq_one_letter_code
_entity_poly.pdbx_strand_id
1 'polypeptide(L)'
;MFALLANVGLVVIVTTTAPGARGYSYENVDASRPGVAAFYLVGNAYMVYATLRGGQLAWVAGGQTESRARLSLRVAAAGLLTCCLGTHLPRTITTSGWLLLGRTLLPGTPVWTTPLLAIGIGIFFMGVGYPGARTAIIKARLWLETRHRYRQLRPLWQALCERFPSIALFPCEKPIREAFHLRHMRLRYYRRVIECRDGLVCLSPYVTEPINSTIPTERQASLFYDALQRSANGVPVSSVSTIAAPQTAGMEADTQELLSLSRAIDRHRPHQYRPDLTNVGQPDRDLR
;
A
#
# COMPACT_ATOMS: atom_id res chain seq x y z
N MET A 1 16.21 17.26 -29.63
CA MET A 1 17.17 18.26 -30.18
C MET A 1 17.40 19.43 -29.21
N PHE A 2 16.37 20.20 -28.81
CA PHE A 2 16.53 21.36 -27.91
C PHE A 2 17.18 21.02 -26.55
N ALA A 3 16.74 19.93 -25.89
CA ALA A 3 17.33 19.49 -24.62
C ALA A 3 18.82 19.11 -24.75
N LEU A 4 19.22 18.52 -25.87
CA LEU A 4 20.61 18.10 -26.10
C LEU A 4 21.51 19.32 -26.34
N LEU A 5 21.03 20.30 -27.11
CA LEU A 5 21.73 21.57 -27.32
C LEU A 5 21.89 22.36 -26.01
N ALA A 6 20.84 22.42 -25.18
CA ALA A 6 20.92 23.07 -23.87
C ALA A 6 21.94 22.39 -22.95
N ASN A 7 21.95 21.05 -22.90
CA ASN A 7 22.92 20.30 -22.10
C ASN A 7 24.36 20.51 -22.58
N VAL A 8 24.62 20.42 -23.89
CA VAL A 8 25.94 20.70 -24.46
C VAL A 8 26.38 22.13 -24.14
N GLY A 9 25.49 23.11 -24.29
CA GLY A 9 25.77 24.50 -23.93
C GLY A 9 26.12 24.69 -22.45
N LEU A 10 25.37 24.06 -21.54
CA LEU A 10 25.66 24.11 -20.11
C LEU A 10 27.00 23.48 -19.76
N VAL A 11 27.35 22.33 -20.36
CA VAL A 11 28.65 21.67 -20.14
C VAL A 11 29.79 22.57 -20.59
N VAL A 12 29.68 23.17 -21.79
CA VAL A 12 30.68 24.13 -22.28
C VAL A 12 30.83 25.30 -21.29
N ILE A 13 29.74 25.95 -20.90
CA ILE A 13 29.78 27.11 -19.98
C ILE A 13 30.41 26.75 -18.63
N VAL A 14 30.07 25.59 -18.06
CA VAL A 14 30.65 25.15 -16.77
C VAL A 14 32.15 24.91 -16.90
N THR A 15 32.58 24.24 -17.98
CA THR A 15 34.01 23.95 -18.20
C THR A 15 34.83 25.21 -18.40
N THR A 16 34.28 26.24 -19.05
CA THR A 16 34.95 27.53 -19.28
C THR A 16 34.84 28.49 -18.10
N THR A 17 33.89 28.27 -17.18
CA THR A 17 33.74 29.09 -15.96
C THR A 17 34.80 28.71 -14.91
N ALA A 18 35.42 29.71 -14.29
CA ALA A 18 36.46 29.53 -13.27
C ALA A 18 35.97 28.63 -12.12
N PRO A 19 36.77 27.67 -11.62
CA PRO A 19 36.34 26.70 -10.61
C PRO A 19 35.71 27.32 -9.35
N GLY A 20 36.28 28.43 -8.85
CA GLY A 20 35.78 29.14 -7.67
C GLY A 20 34.41 29.83 -7.88
N ALA A 21 33.94 29.96 -9.12
CA ALA A 21 32.67 30.58 -9.46
C ALA A 21 31.52 29.59 -9.73
N ARG A 22 31.79 28.27 -9.77
CA ARG A 22 30.81 27.25 -10.18
C ARG A 22 29.73 26.94 -9.13
N GLY A 23 29.92 27.36 -7.89
CA GLY A 23 28.99 27.10 -6.77
C GLY A 23 28.06 28.27 -6.42
N TYR A 24 28.10 29.36 -7.18
CA TYR A 24 27.26 30.53 -6.90
C TYR A 24 25.79 30.20 -7.09
N SER A 25 24.97 30.52 -6.09
CA SER A 25 23.51 30.43 -6.20
C SER A 25 22.98 31.57 -7.07
N TYR A 26 21.78 31.38 -7.64
CA TYR A 26 21.15 32.38 -8.51
C TYR A 26 20.99 33.73 -7.81
N GLU A 27 20.73 33.72 -6.50
CA GLU A 27 20.55 34.92 -5.69
C GLU A 27 21.79 35.81 -5.62
N ASN A 28 22.96 35.24 -5.89
CA ASN A 28 24.26 35.91 -5.82
C ASN A 28 24.85 36.20 -7.22
N VAL A 29 24.04 36.11 -8.27
CA VAL A 29 24.45 36.41 -9.64
C VAL A 29 24.21 37.88 -9.95
N ASP A 30 25.22 38.51 -10.57
CA ASP A 30 25.17 39.88 -11.05
C ASP A 30 25.87 40.01 -12.42
N ALA A 31 25.84 41.21 -12.99
CA ALA A 31 26.47 41.51 -14.28
C ALA A 31 28.01 41.38 -14.27
N SER A 32 28.65 41.32 -13.09
CA SER A 32 30.12 41.20 -12.98
C SER A 32 30.62 39.78 -13.26
N ARG A 33 29.72 38.79 -13.34
CA ARG A 33 30.04 37.37 -13.54
C ARG A 33 29.31 36.79 -14.76
N PRO A 34 29.71 37.17 -15.99
CA PRO A 34 28.98 36.82 -17.21
C PRO A 34 28.90 35.31 -17.47
N GLY A 35 29.90 34.52 -17.06
CA GLY A 35 29.88 33.06 -17.22
C GLY A 35 28.79 32.38 -16.37
N VAL A 36 28.66 32.79 -15.11
CA VAL A 36 27.62 32.28 -14.19
C VAL A 36 26.23 32.74 -14.65
N ALA A 37 26.12 33.99 -15.09
CA ALA A 37 24.87 34.50 -15.68
C ALA A 37 24.49 33.74 -16.96
N ALA A 38 25.43 33.45 -17.86
CA ALA A 38 25.17 32.66 -19.08
C ALA A 38 24.68 31.25 -18.74
N PHE A 39 25.28 30.60 -17.73
CA PHE A 39 24.84 29.29 -17.23
C PHE A 39 23.36 29.33 -16.79
N TYR A 40 23.02 30.29 -15.93
CA TYR A 40 21.64 30.45 -15.45
C TYR A 40 20.67 30.86 -16.56
N LEU A 41 21.10 31.63 -17.55
CA LEU A 41 20.27 31.99 -18.69
C LEU A 41 19.87 30.74 -19.49
N VAL A 42 20.86 29.94 -19.89
CA VAL A 42 20.62 28.71 -20.67
C VAL A 42 19.78 27.72 -19.85
N GLY A 43 20.10 27.54 -18.57
CA GLY A 43 19.35 26.66 -17.67
C GLY A 43 17.90 27.10 -17.49
N ASN A 44 17.65 28.38 -17.20
CA ASN A 44 16.29 28.88 -17.02
C ASN A 44 15.51 28.89 -18.34
N ALA A 45 16.12 29.21 -19.48
CA ALA A 45 15.45 29.14 -20.78
C ALA A 45 15.04 27.70 -21.12
N TYR A 46 15.91 26.72 -20.84
CA TYR A 46 15.56 25.31 -20.96
C TYR A 46 14.42 24.92 -20.01
N MET A 47 14.46 25.38 -18.76
CA MET A 47 13.42 25.09 -17.79
C MET A 47 12.07 25.73 -18.15
N VAL A 48 12.04 26.94 -18.75
CA VAL A 48 10.82 27.52 -19.35
C VAL A 48 10.23 26.56 -20.37
N TYR A 49 11.04 26.10 -21.33
CA TYR A 49 10.58 25.15 -22.34
C TYR A 49 10.06 23.85 -21.71
N ALA A 50 10.82 23.24 -20.79
CA ALA A 50 10.48 21.95 -20.19
C ALA A 50 9.20 22.02 -19.34
N THR A 51 9.08 23.06 -18.50
CA THR A 51 7.90 23.23 -17.63
C THR A 51 6.66 23.62 -18.42
N LEU A 52 6.77 24.48 -19.43
CA LEU A 52 5.66 24.81 -20.32
C LEU A 52 5.19 23.58 -21.11
N ARG A 53 6.12 22.86 -21.74
CA ARG A 53 5.79 21.68 -22.54
C ARG A 53 5.22 20.55 -21.67
N GLY A 54 5.81 20.30 -20.51
CA GLY A 54 5.30 19.33 -19.54
C GLY A 54 3.91 19.70 -19.03
N GLY A 55 3.69 20.97 -18.71
CA GLY A 55 2.38 21.50 -18.28
C GLY A 55 1.31 21.33 -19.36
N GLN A 56 1.62 21.68 -20.62
CA GLN A 56 0.74 21.47 -21.76
C GLN A 56 0.37 20.00 -21.95
N LEU A 57 1.36 19.10 -21.94
CA LEU A 57 1.13 17.66 -22.11
C LEU A 57 0.26 17.09 -20.98
N ALA A 58 0.56 17.45 -19.73
CA ALA A 58 -0.24 17.05 -18.57
C ALA A 58 -1.67 17.59 -18.65
N TRP A 59 -1.86 18.82 -19.10
CA TRP A 59 -3.18 19.43 -19.28
C TRP A 59 -4.02 18.71 -20.35
N VAL A 60 -3.43 18.47 -21.52
CA VAL A 60 -4.07 17.75 -22.64
C VAL A 60 -4.42 16.32 -22.23
N ALA A 61 -3.48 15.60 -21.62
CA ALA A 61 -3.71 14.25 -21.11
C ALA A 61 -4.84 14.21 -20.06
N GLY A 62 -4.92 15.23 -19.20
CA GLY A 62 -6.01 15.38 -18.25
C GLY A 62 -7.39 15.50 -18.91
N GLY A 63 -7.47 16.14 -20.09
CA GLY A 63 -8.69 16.20 -20.90
C GLY A 63 -9.17 14.85 -21.42
N GLN A 64 -8.25 13.92 -21.68
CA GLN A 64 -8.52 12.60 -22.26
C GLN A 64 -8.77 11.51 -21.21
N THR A 65 -8.61 11.83 -19.92
CA THR A 65 -8.72 10.83 -18.84
C THR A 65 -9.97 11.04 -17.98
N GLU A 66 -10.41 9.98 -17.32
CA GLU A 66 -11.46 9.96 -16.28
C GLU A 66 -11.25 11.02 -15.19
N SER A 67 -12.36 11.43 -14.56
CA SER A 67 -12.45 12.63 -13.70
C SER A 67 -11.36 12.75 -12.62
N ARG A 68 -10.92 11.64 -12.02
CA ARG A 68 -9.95 11.64 -10.92
C ARG A 68 -8.49 11.74 -11.38
N ALA A 69 -8.14 11.03 -12.45
CA ALA A 69 -6.82 11.15 -13.05
C ALA A 69 -6.65 12.49 -13.77
N ARG A 70 -7.75 13.03 -14.31
CA ARG A 70 -7.84 14.41 -14.79
C ARG A 70 -7.45 15.42 -13.71
N LEU A 71 -7.96 15.28 -12.49
CA LEU A 71 -7.61 16.19 -11.39
C LEU A 71 -6.11 16.15 -11.07
N SER A 72 -5.53 14.95 -10.91
CA SER A 72 -4.09 14.82 -10.63
C SER A 72 -3.22 15.43 -11.72
N LEU A 73 -3.57 15.21 -12.99
CA LEU A 73 -2.84 15.75 -14.13
C LEU A 73 -2.97 17.27 -14.24
N ARG A 74 -4.16 17.82 -13.94
CA ARG A 74 -4.38 19.27 -13.90
C ARG A 74 -3.64 19.95 -12.75
N VAL A 75 -3.59 19.32 -11.57
CA VAL A 75 -2.79 19.79 -10.44
C VAL A 75 -1.30 19.75 -10.79
N ALA A 76 -0.82 18.67 -11.40
CA ALA A 76 0.56 18.57 -11.86
C ALA A 76 0.89 19.66 -12.91
N ALA A 77 -0.01 19.88 -13.88
CA ALA A 77 0.13 20.92 -14.89
C ALA A 77 0.16 22.32 -14.25
N ALA A 78 -0.70 22.60 -13.27
CA ALA A 78 -0.71 23.86 -12.54
C ALA A 78 0.63 24.10 -11.84
N GLY A 79 1.19 23.10 -11.16
CA GLY A 79 2.51 23.21 -10.53
C GLY A 79 3.64 23.54 -11.53
N LEU A 80 3.65 22.89 -12.69
CA LEU A 80 4.61 23.18 -13.76
C LEU A 80 4.44 24.60 -14.32
N LEU A 81 3.20 25.06 -14.51
CA LEU A 81 2.92 26.42 -14.97
C LEU A 81 3.31 27.47 -13.90
N THR A 82 3.12 27.17 -12.61
CA THR A 82 3.63 28.00 -11.51
C THR A 82 5.15 28.11 -11.55
N CYS A 83 5.89 27.02 -11.74
CA CYS A 83 7.35 27.08 -11.90
C CYS A 83 7.76 27.87 -13.15
N CYS A 84 7.06 27.67 -14.28
CA CYS A 84 7.34 28.36 -15.53
C CYS A 84 7.20 29.87 -15.40
N LEU A 85 6.00 30.33 -14.99
CA LEU A 85 5.63 31.75 -14.96
C LEU A 85 6.17 32.47 -13.72
N GLY A 86 6.21 31.78 -12.58
CA GLY A 86 6.64 32.34 -11.29
C GLY A 86 8.13 32.26 -11.03
N THR A 87 8.90 31.49 -11.81
CA THR A 87 10.34 31.34 -11.57
C THR A 87 11.14 31.45 -12.85
N HIS A 88 11.00 30.49 -13.78
CA HIS A 88 11.95 30.35 -14.88
C HIS A 88 11.87 31.49 -15.89
N LEU A 89 10.68 31.96 -16.23
CA LEU A 89 10.48 33.07 -17.16
C LEU A 89 11.04 34.39 -16.59
N PRO A 90 10.68 34.82 -15.36
CA PRO A 90 11.26 36.01 -14.74
C PRO A 90 12.79 35.97 -14.58
N ARG A 91 13.35 34.81 -14.21
CA ARG A 91 14.80 34.63 -14.12
C ARG A 91 15.48 34.75 -15.48
N THR A 92 14.87 34.21 -16.53
CA THR A 92 15.35 34.35 -17.91
C THR A 92 15.35 35.82 -18.34
N ILE A 93 14.26 36.56 -18.08
CA ILE A 93 14.13 37.99 -18.42
C ILE A 93 15.17 38.83 -17.65
N THR A 94 15.37 38.56 -16.36
CA THR A 94 16.32 39.32 -15.55
C THR A 94 17.76 39.08 -16.00
N THR A 95 18.12 37.81 -16.23
CA THR A 95 19.47 37.43 -16.62
C THR A 95 19.81 37.90 -18.04
N SER A 96 18.85 37.87 -18.97
CA SER A 96 19.04 38.46 -20.31
C SER A 96 19.18 39.98 -20.24
N GLY A 97 18.45 40.64 -19.35
CA GLY A 97 18.61 42.06 -19.04
C GLY A 97 20.03 42.43 -18.61
N TRP A 98 20.60 41.66 -17.68
CA TRP A 98 21.98 41.87 -17.24
C TRP A 98 22.99 41.67 -18.37
N LEU A 99 22.87 40.59 -19.13
CA LEU A 99 23.85 40.22 -20.16
C LEU A 99 23.78 41.11 -21.42
N LEU A 100 22.58 41.50 -21.84
CA LEU A 100 22.38 42.21 -23.11
C LEU A 100 22.27 43.72 -22.94
N LEU A 101 21.72 44.18 -21.82
CA LEU A 101 21.36 45.59 -21.61
C LEU A 101 22.08 46.20 -20.40
N GLY A 102 22.89 45.41 -19.66
CA GLY A 102 23.58 45.87 -18.45
C GLY A 102 22.65 46.34 -17.33
N ARG A 103 21.37 45.96 -17.35
CA ARG A 103 20.34 46.48 -16.42
C ARG A 103 19.40 45.40 -15.91
N THR A 104 18.87 45.59 -14.71
CA THR A 104 17.89 44.70 -14.10
C THR A 104 16.49 45.02 -14.62
N LEU A 105 15.89 44.13 -15.42
CA LEU A 105 14.55 44.33 -16.00
C LEU A 105 13.41 44.06 -15.01
N LEU A 106 13.58 43.10 -14.10
CA LEU A 106 12.61 42.75 -13.07
C LEU A 106 13.30 42.80 -11.69
N PRO A 107 13.21 43.93 -10.98
CA PRO A 107 13.79 44.08 -9.65
C PRO A 107 13.23 43.06 -8.66
N GLY A 108 14.06 42.60 -7.73
CA GLY A 108 13.64 41.66 -6.68
C GLY A 108 13.44 40.21 -7.13
N THR A 109 13.68 39.88 -8.41
CA THR A 109 13.54 38.51 -8.97
C THR A 109 14.15 37.41 -8.09
N PRO A 110 15.37 37.55 -7.53
CA PRO A 110 15.93 36.55 -6.63
C PRO A 110 15.07 36.23 -5.39
N VAL A 111 14.36 37.21 -4.83
CA VAL A 111 13.67 37.10 -3.54
C VAL A 111 12.40 36.27 -3.65
N TRP A 112 11.59 36.51 -4.69
CA TRP A 112 10.27 35.89 -4.80
C TRP A 112 10.25 34.63 -5.68
N THR A 113 11.20 34.47 -6.59
CA THR A 113 11.21 33.30 -7.50
C THR A 113 11.56 31.99 -6.80
N THR A 114 12.38 32.02 -5.73
CA THR A 114 12.78 30.83 -4.95
C THR A 114 11.61 30.21 -4.16
N PRO A 115 10.83 30.97 -3.35
CA PRO A 115 9.66 30.40 -2.69
C PRO A 115 8.57 29.95 -3.69
N LEU A 116 8.36 30.68 -4.79
CA LEU A 116 7.41 30.24 -5.84
C LEU A 116 7.85 28.94 -6.53
N LEU A 117 9.15 28.73 -6.70
CA LEU A 117 9.69 27.47 -7.23
C LEU A 117 9.32 26.32 -6.29
N ALA A 118 9.54 26.49 -4.98
CA ALA A 118 9.20 25.47 -3.97
C ALA A 118 7.70 25.15 -3.95
N ILE A 119 6.85 26.19 -4.04
CA ILE A 119 5.39 26.02 -4.12
C ILE A 119 5.00 25.24 -5.38
N GLY A 120 5.51 25.63 -6.55
CA GLY A 120 5.21 24.95 -7.82
C GLY A 120 5.66 23.49 -7.82
N ILE A 121 6.84 23.20 -7.26
CA ILE A 121 7.36 21.83 -7.07
C ILE A 121 6.42 21.03 -6.15
N GLY A 122 5.99 21.61 -5.03
CA GLY A 122 5.07 20.97 -4.09
C GLY A 122 3.72 20.61 -4.75
N ILE A 123 3.14 21.54 -5.50
CA ILE A 123 1.91 21.33 -6.26
C ILE A 123 2.11 20.22 -7.31
N PHE A 124 3.22 20.26 -8.05
CA PHE A 124 3.54 19.25 -9.06
C PHE A 124 3.61 17.83 -8.46
N PHE A 125 4.38 17.66 -7.38
CA PHE A 125 4.51 16.36 -6.72
C PHE A 125 3.22 15.90 -6.05
N MET A 126 2.39 16.83 -5.55
CA MET A 126 1.05 16.49 -5.05
C MET A 126 0.17 15.94 -6.18
N GLY A 127 0.21 16.57 -7.36
CA GLY A 127 -0.50 16.10 -8.54
C GLY A 127 -0.05 14.71 -8.99
N VAL A 128 1.27 14.48 -9.12
CA VAL A 128 1.83 13.19 -9.57
C VAL A 128 1.67 12.09 -8.51
N GLY A 129 1.85 12.42 -7.23
CA GLY A 129 1.83 11.46 -6.13
C GLY A 129 0.44 10.99 -5.73
N TYR A 130 -0.60 11.81 -5.94
CA TYR A 130 -1.96 11.53 -5.46
C TYR A 130 -2.54 10.19 -5.96
N PRO A 131 -2.52 9.84 -7.26
CA PRO A 131 -3.07 8.57 -7.74
C PRO A 131 -2.34 7.34 -7.18
N GLY A 132 -1.02 7.44 -7.05
CA GLY A 132 -0.17 6.40 -6.48
C GLY A 132 -0.47 6.18 -5.00
N ALA A 133 -0.45 7.25 -4.20
CA ALA A 133 -0.74 7.21 -2.77
C ALA A 133 -2.15 6.66 -2.50
N ARG A 134 -3.16 7.11 -3.24
CA ARG A 134 -4.53 6.63 -3.11
C ARG A 134 -4.65 5.14 -3.42
N THR A 135 -4.06 4.69 -4.53
CA THR A 135 -4.08 3.26 -4.90
C THR A 135 -3.38 2.40 -3.85
N ALA A 136 -2.26 2.89 -3.31
CA ALA A 136 -1.56 2.23 -2.21
C ALA A 136 -2.44 2.13 -0.95
N ILE A 137 -3.13 3.21 -0.56
CA ILE A 137 -4.04 3.22 0.59
C ILE A 137 -5.18 2.22 0.41
N ILE A 138 -5.83 2.18 -0.76
CA ILE A 138 -6.93 1.23 -1.01
C ILE A 138 -6.42 -0.21 -0.96
N LYS A 139 -5.29 -0.50 -1.61
CA LYS A 139 -4.66 -1.84 -1.58
C LYS A 139 -4.28 -2.24 -0.14
N ALA A 140 -3.72 -1.31 0.63
CA ALA A 140 -3.37 -1.53 2.02
C ALA A 140 -4.60 -1.83 2.88
N ARG A 141 -5.69 -1.09 2.71
CA ARG A 141 -6.96 -1.34 3.42
C ARG A 141 -7.53 -2.72 3.10
N LEU A 142 -7.60 -3.10 1.84
CA LEU A 142 -8.08 -4.43 1.42
C LEU A 142 -7.18 -5.56 1.95
N TRP A 143 -5.86 -5.34 1.95
CA TRP A 143 -4.90 -6.29 2.51
C TRP A 143 -5.06 -6.44 4.03
N LEU A 144 -5.23 -5.33 4.75
CA LEU A 144 -5.47 -5.32 6.20
C LEU A 144 -6.78 -6.03 6.55
N GLU A 145 -7.85 -5.78 5.80
CA GLU A 145 -9.14 -6.44 5.98
C GLU A 145 -9.03 -7.95 5.75
N THR A 146 -8.39 -8.38 4.65
CA THR A 146 -8.13 -9.80 4.38
C THR A 146 -7.29 -10.43 5.49
N ARG A 147 -6.24 -9.73 5.96
CA ARG A 147 -5.38 -10.20 7.05
C ARG A 147 -6.17 -10.36 8.34
N HIS A 148 -7.06 -9.42 8.65
CA HIS A 148 -7.90 -9.44 9.83
C HIS A 148 -8.86 -10.63 9.80
N ARG A 149 -9.60 -10.82 8.70
CA ARG A 149 -10.50 -11.98 8.52
C ARG A 149 -9.74 -13.31 8.58
N TYR A 150 -8.56 -13.39 7.97
CA TYR A 150 -7.69 -14.57 8.05
C TYR A 150 -7.26 -14.91 9.49
N ARG A 151 -7.00 -13.90 10.35
CA ARG A 151 -6.76 -14.12 11.79
C ARG A 151 -8.02 -14.55 12.53
N GLN A 152 -9.17 -13.95 12.22
CA GLN A 152 -10.43 -14.27 12.87
C GLN A 152 -10.88 -15.72 12.63
N LEU A 153 -10.51 -16.34 11.50
CA LEU A 153 -10.79 -17.75 11.21
C LEU A 153 -9.86 -18.74 11.93
N ARG A 154 -8.77 -18.25 12.54
CA ARG A 154 -7.73 -19.11 13.14
C ARG A 154 -8.25 -20.03 14.26
N PRO A 155 -9.11 -19.59 15.19
CA PRO A 155 -9.63 -20.44 16.26
C PRO A 155 -10.39 -21.66 15.72
N LEU A 156 -11.33 -21.44 14.80
CA LEU A 156 -12.08 -22.51 14.12
C LEU A 156 -11.15 -23.44 13.34
N TRP A 157 -10.29 -22.87 12.50
CA TRP A 157 -9.35 -23.62 11.66
C TRP A 157 -8.42 -24.51 12.50
N GLN A 158 -7.88 -23.96 13.59
CA GLN A 158 -6.98 -24.68 14.48
C GLN A 158 -7.68 -25.87 15.15
N ALA A 159 -8.89 -25.68 15.68
CA ALA A 159 -9.65 -26.76 16.30
C ALA A 159 -9.98 -27.89 15.32
N LEU A 160 -10.35 -27.54 14.08
CA LEU A 160 -10.63 -28.52 13.03
C LEU A 160 -9.37 -29.24 12.54
N CYS A 161 -8.26 -28.55 12.34
CA CYS A 161 -7.00 -29.16 11.89
C CYS A 161 -6.36 -30.04 12.96
N GLU A 162 -6.53 -29.70 14.25
CA GLU A 162 -6.09 -30.56 15.36
C GLU A 162 -6.89 -31.87 15.39
N ARG A 163 -8.18 -31.84 15.03
CA ARG A 163 -9.03 -33.03 15.00
C ARG A 163 -8.90 -33.85 13.71
N PHE A 164 -8.85 -33.18 12.57
CA PHE A 164 -8.84 -33.77 11.22
C PHE A 164 -7.61 -33.27 10.45
N PRO A 165 -6.39 -33.78 10.75
CA PRO A 165 -5.15 -33.25 10.16
C PRO A 165 -5.09 -33.37 8.64
N SER A 166 -5.87 -34.29 8.03
CA SER A 166 -5.95 -34.48 6.58
C SER A 166 -6.56 -33.32 5.81
N ILE A 167 -7.28 -32.41 6.47
CA ILE A 167 -7.89 -31.23 5.80
C ILE A 167 -6.85 -30.13 5.52
N ALA A 168 -5.76 -30.08 6.29
CA ALA A 168 -4.81 -28.98 6.23
C ALA A 168 -3.78 -29.23 5.12
N LEU A 169 -3.71 -28.36 4.11
CA LEU A 169 -2.59 -28.45 3.16
C LEU A 169 -1.32 -27.77 3.69
N PHE A 170 -1.49 -26.74 4.52
CA PHE A 170 -0.37 -26.07 5.17
C PHE A 170 -0.29 -26.50 6.64
N PRO A 171 0.91 -26.79 7.16
CA PRO A 171 1.07 -27.16 8.57
C PRO A 171 0.50 -26.10 9.52
N CYS A 172 -0.02 -26.53 10.67
CA CYS A 172 -0.40 -25.66 11.78
C CYS A 172 0.82 -24.89 12.32
N GLU A 173 1.07 -23.70 11.77
CA GLU A 173 2.16 -22.83 12.20
C GLU A 173 1.81 -22.06 13.49
N LYS A 174 2.86 -21.74 14.27
CA LYS A 174 2.74 -20.85 15.44
C LYS A 174 2.23 -19.47 15.00
N PRO A 175 1.41 -18.77 15.82
CA PRO A 175 0.79 -17.50 15.43
C PRO A 175 1.78 -16.42 15.02
N ILE A 176 2.97 -16.43 15.65
CA ILE A 176 4.05 -15.48 15.38
C ILE A 176 4.60 -15.69 13.96
N ARG A 177 4.87 -16.94 13.55
CA ARG A 177 5.33 -17.25 12.18
C ARG A 177 4.26 -16.88 11.15
N GLU A 178 2.99 -17.14 11.48
CA GLU A 178 1.86 -16.74 10.65
C GLU A 178 1.74 -15.20 10.51
N ALA A 179 2.16 -14.43 11.52
CA ALA A 179 2.17 -12.97 11.47
C ALA A 179 3.11 -12.41 10.39
N PHE A 180 4.21 -13.09 10.10
CA PHE A 180 5.22 -12.65 9.13
C PHE A 180 4.93 -13.07 7.68
N HIS A 181 3.89 -13.88 7.42
CA HIS A 181 3.47 -14.22 6.06
C HIS A 181 2.73 -13.06 5.40
N LEU A 182 3.47 -12.21 4.67
CA LEU A 182 2.92 -11.04 3.97
C LEU A 182 2.48 -11.38 2.53
N ARG A 183 3.04 -12.42 1.92
CA ARG A 183 2.79 -12.80 0.51
C ARG A 183 1.59 -13.73 0.36
N HIS A 184 0.89 -13.58 -0.77
CA HIS A 184 -0.25 -14.42 -1.15
C HIS A 184 -1.40 -14.49 -0.11
N MET A 185 -1.63 -13.39 0.63
CA MET A 185 -2.64 -13.32 1.69
C MET A 185 -4.04 -13.73 1.20
N ARG A 186 -4.42 -13.30 -0.02
CA ARG A 186 -5.70 -13.67 -0.63
C ARG A 186 -5.83 -15.18 -0.85
N LEU A 187 -4.79 -15.83 -1.36
CA LEU A 187 -4.76 -17.29 -1.55
C LEU A 187 -4.82 -18.03 -0.21
N ARG A 188 -4.03 -17.60 0.77
CA ARG A 188 -4.03 -18.19 2.13
C ARG A 188 -5.38 -18.04 2.83
N TYR A 189 -6.01 -16.87 2.66
CA TYR A 189 -7.36 -16.62 3.16
C TYR A 189 -8.38 -17.58 2.55
N TYR A 190 -8.47 -17.65 1.21
CA TYR A 190 -9.41 -18.56 0.54
C TYR A 190 -9.16 -20.03 0.90
N ARG A 191 -7.89 -20.42 1.00
CA ARG A 191 -7.58 -21.79 1.38
C ARG A 191 -8.05 -22.13 2.79
N ARG A 192 -7.78 -21.27 3.76
CA ARG A 192 -8.24 -21.47 5.14
C ARG A 192 -9.78 -21.56 5.21
N VAL A 193 -10.49 -20.82 4.37
CA VAL A 193 -11.95 -20.92 4.27
C VAL A 193 -12.38 -22.32 3.79
N ILE A 194 -11.77 -22.83 2.71
CA ILE A 194 -12.05 -24.17 2.18
C ILE A 194 -11.73 -25.23 3.24
N GLU A 195 -10.56 -25.13 3.89
CA GLU A 195 -10.14 -26.08 4.94
C GLU A 195 -11.09 -26.06 6.14
N CYS A 196 -11.61 -24.88 6.55
CA CYS A 196 -12.66 -24.80 7.56
C CYS A 196 -13.94 -25.50 7.09
N ARG A 197 -14.35 -25.30 5.83
CA ARG A 197 -15.57 -25.91 5.29
C ARG A 197 -15.45 -27.43 5.23
N ASP A 198 -14.32 -27.94 4.74
CA ASP A 198 -14.03 -29.37 4.66
C ASP A 198 -14.00 -29.99 6.07
N GLY A 199 -13.38 -29.31 7.04
CA GLY A 199 -13.39 -29.75 8.44
C GLY A 199 -14.79 -29.78 9.04
N LEU A 200 -15.65 -28.80 8.73
CA LEU A 200 -17.05 -28.79 9.16
C LEU A 200 -17.88 -29.91 8.50
N VAL A 201 -17.59 -30.26 7.24
CA VAL A 201 -18.20 -31.42 6.57
C VAL A 201 -17.78 -32.71 7.27
N CYS A 202 -16.50 -32.87 7.64
CA CYS A 202 -16.04 -34.00 8.46
C CYS A 202 -16.70 -34.05 9.84
N LEU A 203 -17.00 -32.88 10.43
CA LEU A 203 -17.63 -32.79 11.74
C LEU A 203 -19.15 -33.04 11.71
N SER A 204 -19.79 -32.81 10.56
CA SER A 204 -21.25 -32.89 10.36
C SER A 204 -21.92 -34.15 10.94
N PRO A 205 -21.37 -35.39 10.79
CA PRO A 205 -22.01 -36.60 11.31
C PRO A 205 -22.07 -36.70 12.84
N TYR A 206 -21.34 -35.84 13.56
CA TYR A 206 -21.22 -35.84 15.02
C TYR A 206 -22.04 -34.73 15.71
N VAL A 207 -22.76 -33.95 14.90
CA VAL A 207 -23.60 -32.85 15.37
C VAL A 207 -25.00 -33.37 15.71
N THR A 208 -25.49 -33.02 16.90
CA THR A 208 -26.83 -33.42 17.39
C THR A 208 -27.94 -32.48 16.94
N GLU A 209 -27.63 -31.19 16.77
CA GLU A 209 -28.55 -30.12 16.42
C GLU A 209 -27.92 -29.23 15.33
N PRO A 210 -28.66 -28.79 14.31
CA PRO A 210 -28.11 -27.92 13.26
C PRO A 210 -27.44 -26.67 13.84
N ILE A 211 -26.15 -26.48 13.53
CA ILE A 211 -25.40 -25.28 13.93
C ILE A 211 -25.57 -24.24 12.83
N ASN A 212 -26.39 -23.23 13.09
CA ASN A 212 -26.69 -22.15 12.13
C ASN A 212 -26.87 -20.81 12.85
N SER A 213 -27.06 -19.74 12.07
CA SER A 213 -27.22 -18.38 12.57
C SER A 213 -28.50 -18.15 13.41
N THR A 214 -29.48 -19.07 13.40
CA THR A 214 -30.75 -18.87 14.11
C THR A 214 -30.65 -19.21 15.60
N ILE A 215 -29.63 -19.97 16.00
CA ILE A 215 -29.36 -20.27 17.41
C ILE A 215 -28.31 -19.32 18.01
N PRO A 216 -28.36 -19.03 19.33
CA PRO A 216 -27.41 -18.12 19.98
C PRO A 216 -25.95 -18.55 19.79
N THR A 217 -25.05 -17.57 19.62
CA THR A 217 -23.61 -17.85 19.35
C THR A 217 -22.94 -18.74 20.41
N GLU A 218 -23.29 -18.61 21.69
CA GLU A 218 -22.79 -19.49 22.76
C GLU A 218 -23.25 -20.95 22.58
N ARG A 219 -24.50 -21.15 22.15
CA ARG A 219 -25.03 -22.48 21.84
C ARG A 219 -24.35 -23.07 20.60
N GLN A 220 -24.07 -22.27 19.59
CA GLN A 220 -23.30 -22.73 18.42
C GLN A 220 -21.92 -23.25 18.81
N ALA A 221 -21.21 -22.52 19.66
CA ALA A 221 -19.87 -22.90 20.09
C ALA A 221 -19.87 -24.13 21.03
N SER A 222 -20.86 -24.27 21.92
CA SER A 222 -20.98 -25.48 22.75
C SER A 222 -21.31 -26.72 21.90
N LEU A 223 -22.28 -26.63 20.98
CA LEU A 223 -22.58 -27.71 20.03
C LEU A 223 -21.36 -28.10 19.18
N PHE A 224 -20.54 -27.12 18.79
CA PHE A 224 -19.29 -27.37 18.06
C PHE A 224 -18.28 -28.17 18.89
N TYR A 225 -18.03 -27.78 20.14
CA TYR A 225 -17.11 -28.51 21.02
C TYR A 225 -17.64 -29.91 21.40
N ASP A 226 -18.95 -30.04 21.63
CA ASP A 226 -19.58 -31.35 21.87
C ASP A 226 -19.42 -32.28 20.66
N ALA A 227 -19.60 -31.75 19.44
CA ALA A 227 -19.38 -32.50 18.22
C ALA A 227 -17.91 -32.90 18.05
N LEU A 228 -16.96 -32.02 18.40
CA LEU A 228 -15.54 -32.37 18.40
C LEU A 228 -15.24 -33.51 19.38
N GLN A 229 -15.81 -33.48 20.58
CA GLN A 229 -15.64 -34.55 21.57
C GLN A 229 -16.28 -35.88 21.12
N ARG A 230 -17.48 -35.85 20.54
CA ARG A 230 -18.12 -37.05 19.96
C ARG A 230 -17.31 -37.61 18.80
N SER A 231 -16.77 -36.75 17.96
CA SER A 231 -15.90 -37.16 16.87
C SER A 231 -14.65 -37.86 17.40
N ALA A 232 -14.08 -37.41 18.53
CA ALA A 232 -12.95 -38.05 19.21
C ALA A 232 -13.27 -39.47 19.67
N ASN A 233 -14.50 -39.70 20.12
CA ASN A 233 -14.98 -41.00 20.58
C ASN A 233 -15.53 -41.89 19.45
N GLY A 234 -15.60 -41.39 18.20
CA GLY A 234 -16.05 -42.16 17.04
C GLY A 234 -17.55 -42.51 17.05
N VAL A 235 -18.40 -41.75 17.75
CA VAL A 235 -19.84 -42.04 17.87
C VAL A 235 -20.66 -41.12 16.94
N PRO A 236 -21.02 -41.54 15.72
CA PRO A 236 -21.86 -40.76 14.82
C PRO A 236 -23.32 -40.74 15.29
N VAL A 237 -24.01 -39.62 15.05
CA VAL A 237 -25.42 -39.39 15.46
C VAL A 237 -26.40 -39.52 14.27
N SER A 238 -25.87 -39.72 13.07
CA SER A 238 -26.57 -40.15 11.84
C SER A 238 -27.41 -39.13 11.08
N SER A 239 -27.51 -37.86 11.49
CA SER A 239 -28.07 -36.79 10.63
C SER A 239 -26.98 -35.85 10.13
N VAL A 240 -26.58 -36.01 8.86
CA VAL A 240 -25.67 -35.07 8.19
C VAL A 240 -26.39 -33.72 8.07
N SER A 241 -25.89 -32.72 8.78
CA SER A 241 -26.38 -31.34 8.73
C SER A 241 -25.26 -30.37 8.35
N THR A 242 -25.58 -29.41 7.49
CA THR A 242 -24.64 -28.36 7.08
C THR A 242 -24.39 -27.39 8.23
N ILE A 243 -23.20 -27.44 8.83
CA ILE A 243 -22.78 -26.50 9.86
C ILE A 243 -22.44 -25.14 9.21
N ALA A 244 -22.89 -24.05 9.84
CA ALA A 244 -22.68 -22.68 9.37
C ALA A 244 -23.16 -22.48 7.92
N ALA A 245 -24.38 -22.95 7.62
CA ALA A 245 -24.99 -22.73 6.32
C ALA A 245 -25.33 -21.24 6.11
N PRO A 246 -24.90 -20.62 4.99
CA PRO A 246 -25.23 -19.23 4.72
C PRO A 246 -26.71 -19.07 4.38
N GLN A 247 -27.31 -17.97 4.84
CA GLN A 247 -28.70 -17.63 4.51
C GLN A 247 -28.90 -17.23 3.06
N THR A 248 -27.83 -16.75 2.40
CA THR A 248 -27.84 -16.32 1.01
C THR A 248 -26.75 -17.04 0.22
N ALA A 249 -26.98 -17.25 -1.08
CA ALA A 249 -25.98 -17.85 -1.96
C ALA A 249 -24.80 -16.87 -2.16
N GLY A 250 -23.58 -17.39 -2.03
CA GLY A 250 -22.36 -16.65 -2.34
C GLY A 250 -21.22 -16.91 -1.37
N MET A 251 -19.99 -16.81 -1.89
CA MET A 251 -18.77 -17.02 -1.12
C MET A 251 -18.67 -16.07 0.09
N GLU A 252 -19.08 -14.81 -0.07
CA GLU A 252 -19.00 -13.82 1.02
C GLU A 252 -19.94 -14.18 2.16
N ALA A 253 -21.18 -14.61 1.85
CA ALA A 253 -22.15 -15.04 2.86
C ALA A 253 -21.66 -16.27 3.63
N ASP A 254 -21.09 -17.27 2.94
CA ASP A 254 -20.47 -18.44 3.59
C ASP A 254 -19.31 -18.03 4.49
N THR A 255 -18.42 -17.14 4.03
CA THR A 255 -17.31 -16.66 4.86
C THR A 255 -17.77 -15.89 6.09
N GLN A 256 -18.90 -15.17 6.01
CA GLN A 256 -19.46 -14.45 7.15
C GLN A 256 -19.96 -15.40 8.23
N GLU A 257 -20.61 -16.51 7.87
CA GLU A 257 -21.03 -17.53 8.83
C GLU A 257 -19.84 -18.28 9.45
N LEU A 258 -18.79 -18.55 8.68
CA LEU A 258 -17.55 -19.13 9.24
C LEU A 258 -16.86 -18.17 10.20
N LEU A 259 -16.86 -16.86 9.90
CA LEU A 259 -16.32 -15.84 10.79
C LEU A 259 -17.17 -15.68 12.05
N SER A 260 -18.50 -15.76 11.94
CA SER A 260 -19.42 -15.66 13.09
C SER A 260 -19.21 -16.84 14.05
N LEU A 261 -19.16 -18.07 13.52
CA LEU A 261 -18.89 -19.29 14.27
C LEU A 261 -17.48 -19.26 14.89
N SER A 262 -16.46 -18.86 14.14
CA SER A 262 -15.08 -18.77 14.66
C SER A 262 -14.97 -17.78 15.83
N ARG A 263 -15.64 -16.62 15.74
CA ARG A 263 -15.71 -15.65 16.86
C ARG A 263 -16.49 -16.20 18.06
N ALA A 264 -17.52 -17.02 17.82
CA ALA A 264 -18.26 -17.67 18.90
C ALA A 264 -17.36 -18.68 19.64
N ILE A 265 -16.61 -19.50 18.90
CA ILE A 265 -15.67 -20.50 19.44
C ILE A 265 -14.53 -19.83 20.20
N ASP A 266 -13.98 -18.73 19.67
CA ASP A 266 -12.89 -17.99 20.32
C ASP A 266 -13.33 -17.38 21.66
N ARG A 267 -14.56 -16.83 21.71
CA ARG A 267 -15.16 -16.29 22.94
C ARG A 267 -15.54 -17.38 23.93
N HIS A 268 -16.05 -18.52 23.45
CA HIS A 268 -16.49 -19.61 24.30
C HIS A 268 -15.32 -20.50 24.76
N ARG A 269 -14.11 -20.33 24.21
CA ARG A 269 -12.95 -21.19 24.47
C ARG A 269 -12.85 -21.46 25.98
N PRO A 270 -13.21 -22.68 26.43
CA PRO A 270 -13.19 -22.96 27.86
C PRO A 270 -11.75 -22.81 28.33
N HIS A 271 -11.55 -22.34 29.57
CA HIS A 271 -10.24 -22.17 30.21
C HIS A 271 -9.40 -23.48 30.33
N GLN A 272 -9.73 -24.54 29.59
CA GLN A 272 -9.23 -25.91 29.74
C GLN A 272 -8.38 -26.47 28.59
N TYR A 273 -8.01 -25.70 27.55
CA TYR A 273 -7.00 -26.14 26.59
C TYR A 273 -5.77 -25.24 26.59
N ARG A 274 -4.97 -25.38 27.65
CA ARG A 274 -3.54 -25.10 27.62
C ARG A 274 -2.87 -26.43 27.27
N PRO A 275 -2.34 -26.64 26.05
CA PRO A 275 -1.45 -27.78 25.84
C PRO A 275 -0.28 -27.57 26.80
N ASP A 276 -0.13 -28.48 27.77
CA ASP A 276 0.97 -28.45 28.71
C ASP A 276 2.27 -28.51 27.90
N LEU A 277 2.99 -27.38 27.85
CA LEU A 277 4.32 -27.29 27.24
C LEU A 277 5.41 -27.76 28.21
N THR A 278 5.05 -28.54 29.24
CA THR A 278 5.92 -28.95 30.36
C THR A 278 6.33 -30.41 30.32
N ASN A 279 6.15 -31.11 29.20
CA ASN A 279 6.73 -32.45 29.03
C ASN A 279 7.45 -32.60 27.68
N VAL A 280 8.40 -31.71 27.42
CA VAL A 280 9.52 -32.06 26.53
C VAL A 280 10.50 -32.81 27.42
N GLY A 281 10.55 -34.13 27.21
CA GLY A 281 11.42 -35.04 27.92
C GLY A 281 12.85 -34.51 28.00
N GLN A 282 13.35 -34.52 29.23
CA GLN A 282 14.77 -34.47 29.54
C GLN A 282 15.50 -35.50 28.66
N PRO A 283 16.46 -35.11 27.80
CA PRO A 283 17.27 -36.10 27.11
C PRO A 283 18.15 -36.79 28.14
N ASP A 284 18.02 -38.11 28.17
CA ASP A 284 18.85 -39.05 28.91
C ASP A 284 20.32 -38.76 28.59
N ARG A 285 21.03 -38.18 29.56
CA ARG A 285 22.48 -38.08 29.54
C ARG A 285 23.00 -39.33 30.22
N ASP A 286 23.06 -40.41 29.45
CA ASP A 286 24.02 -41.48 29.66
C ASP A 286 24.06 -42.32 28.39
N LEU A 287 25.19 -42.23 27.68
CA LEU A 287 25.93 -43.34 27.03
C LEU A 287 26.85 -42.78 25.93
N ARG A 288 28.15 -42.96 26.21
CA ARG A 288 29.35 -42.86 25.35
C ARG A 288 30.06 -41.51 25.29
#